data_AF-A0A920DSH4-F1
#
_entry.id   AF-A0A920DSH4-F1
#
_cell.length_a   1.000
_cell.length_b   1.000
_cell.length_c   1.000
_cell.angle_alpha   90.00
_cell.angle_beta   90.00
_cell.angle_gamma   90.00
#
_symmetry.space_group_name_H-M   'P 1'
#
loop_
_entity.id
_entity.type
_entity.pdbx_description
1 polymer ?
#
loop_
_entity_poly.entity_id
_entity_poly.type
_entity_poly.pdbx_seq_one_letter_code
_entity_poly.pdbx_strand_id
1 'polypeptide(L)'
;MLGKTVLEIEKNEQAIFDMASTGFASTVRLAKSAANTWTPIFLENKTNIIKSLDEYIKNLKEFKSFIETNDNKMLDKTMNSTNYIKTVLDGIKPNKNE
;
A
#
# COMPACT_ATOMS: atom_id res chain seq x y z
N MET A 1 -9.19 -1.84 0.78
CA MET A 1 -9.34 -0.71 1.72
C MET A 1 -9.00 0.63 1.08
N LEU A 2 -7.87 0.79 0.36
CA LEU A 2 -7.64 2.00 -0.46
C LEU A 2 -8.77 2.27 -1.47
N GLY A 3 -9.29 1.23 -2.13
CA GLY A 3 -10.53 1.29 -2.93
C GLY A 3 -11.72 1.91 -2.20
N LYS A 4 -11.93 1.49 -0.94
CA LYS A 4 -13.00 1.99 -0.07
C LYS A 4 -12.74 3.46 0.32
N THR A 5 -11.50 3.81 0.64
CA THR A 5 -11.10 5.19 0.96
C THR A 5 -11.31 6.13 -0.22
N VAL A 6 -11.00 5.71 -1.45
CA VAL A 6 -11.26 6.53 -2.65
C VAL A 6 -12.77 6.66 -2.90
N LEU A 7 -13.57 5.61 -2.73
CA LEU A 7 -15.03 5.70 -2.82
C LEU A 7 -15.65 6.62 -1.75
N GLU A 8 -14.98 6.75 -0.59
CA GLU A 8 -15.43 7.63 0.50
C GLU A 8 -15.04 9.10 0.26
N ILE A 9 -13.94 9.37 -0.45
CA ILE A 9 -13.45 10.72 -0.74
C ILE A 9 -14.01 11.26 -2.06
N GLU A 10 -14.04 10.43 -3.11
CA GLU A 10 -14.51 10.76 -4.45
C GLU A 10 -15.83 10.02 -4.73
N LYS A 11 -16.89 10.78 -5.00
CA LYS A 11 -18.22 10.22 -5.30
C LYS A 11 -18.49 10.16 -6.80
N ASN A 12 -17.66 10.79 -7.61
CA ASN A 12 -17.77 10.77 -9.05
C ASN A 12 -17.11 9.51 -9.62
N GLU A 13 -17.94 8.59 -10.13
CA GLU A 13 -17.50 7.32 -10.70
C GLU A 13 -16.54 7.50 -11.89
N GLN A 14 -16.69 8.57 -12.68
CA GLN A 14 -15.78 8.86 -13.79
C GLN A 14 -14.38 9.22 -13.29
N ALA A 15 -14.30 10.04 -12.23
CA ALA A 15 -13.03 10.40 -11.60
C ALA A 15 -12.38 9.19 -10.92
N ILE A 16 -13.17 8.29 -10.34
CA ILE A 16 -12.67 7.00 -9.79
C ILE A 16 -12.07 6.13 -10.91
N PHE A 17 -12.71 6.09 -12.08
CA PHE A 17 -12.25 5.31 -13.23
C PHE A 17 -10.95 5.88 -13.82
N ASP A 18 -10.85 7.21 -13.91
CA ASP A 18 -9.65 7.89 -14.37
C ASP A 18 -8.48 7.71 -13.38
N MET A 19 -8.76 7.76 -12.07
CA MET A 19 -7.77 7.46 -11.03
C MET A 19 -7.32 5.99 -11.04
N ALA A 20 -8.23 5.04 -11.30
CA ALA A 20 -7.86 3.62 -11.48
C ALA A 20 -6.80 3.43 -12.56
N SER A 21 -6.83 4.26 -13.60
CA SER A 21 -5.91 4.18 -14.73
C SER A 21 -4.47 4.62 -14.40
N THR A 22 -4.22 5.31 -13.27
CA THR A 22 -2.91 5.92 -12.94
C THR A 22 -2.08 5.14 -11.89
N GLY A 23 -2.25 3.82 -11.80
CA GLY A 23 -1.53 2.96 -10.85
C GLY A 23 -2.37 2.53 -9.66
N PHE A 24 -3.49 3.22 -9.40
CA PHE A 24 -4.50 2.81 -8.41
C PHE A 24 -5.14 1.46 -8.76
N ALA A 25 -5.32 1.13 -10.05
CA ALA A 25 -5.83 -0.18 -10.50
C ALA A 25 -5.06 -1.37 -9.89
N SER A 26 -3.76 -1.22 -9.66
CA SER A 26 -2.94 -2.27 -9.06
C SER A 26 -3.25 -2.48 -7.57
N THR A 27 -3.71 -1.44 -6.87
CA THR A 27 -4.06 -1.47 -5.44
C THR A 27 -5.48 -1.97 -5.15
N VAL A 28 -6.39 -1.93 -6.14
CA VAL A 28 -7.76 -2.47 -6.04
C VAL A 28 -7.86 -3.96 -6.41
N ARG A 29 -6.73 -4.64 -6.70
CA ARG A 29 -6.71 -6.08 -7.05
C ARG A 29 -7.41 -6.96 -6.00
N LEU A 30 -7.26 -6.65 -4.70
CA LEU A 30 -7.96 -7.34 -3.62
C LEU A 30 -9.47 -7.09 -3.60
N ALA A 31 -9.93 -5.92 -4.08
CA ALA A 31 -11.37 -5.63 -4.17
C ALA A 31 -12.06 -6.44 -5.29
N LYS A 32 -11.30 -6.97 -6.25
CA LYS A 32 -11.80 -7.88 -7.29
C LYS A 32 -11.80 -9.35 -6.87
N SER A 33 -11.15 -9.71 -5.77
CA SER A 33 -11.11 -11.08 -5.24
C SER A 33 -12.27 -11.35 -4.26
N ALA A 34 -12.77 -12.58 -4.25
CA ALA A 34 -14.00 -12.92 -3.52
C ALA A 34 -13.82 -12.80 -1.99
N ALA A 35 -14.73 -12.07 -1.34
CA ALA A 35 -14.68 -11.79 0.09
C ALA A 35 -14.77 -13.05 0.95
N ASN A 36 -15.49 -14.08 0.47
CA ASN A 36 -15.65 -15.37 1.12
C ASN A 36 -14.31 -16.14 1.28
N THR A 37 -13.34 -15.94 0.40
CA THR A 37 -12.01 -16.56 0.47
C THR A 37 -11.09 -15.83 1.45
N TRP A 38 -11.07 -14.51 1.41
CA TRP A 38 -10.12 -13.72 2.20
C TRP A 38 -10.52 -13.53 3.66
N THR A 39 -11.82 -13.54 3.96
CA THR A 39 -12.33 -13.36 5.32
C THR A 39 -11.76 -14.41 6.30
N PRO A 40 -11.84 -15.73 6.04
CA PRO A 40 -11.25 -16.71 6.95
C PRO A 40 -9.72 -16.57 7.06
N ILE A 41 -9.00 -16.30 5.95
CA ILE A 41 -7.54 -16.09 5.95
C ILE A 41 -7.13 -14.94 6.87
N PHE A 42 -7.85 -13.81 6.80
CA PHE A 42 -7.58 -12.67 7.68
C PHE A 42 -7.88 -12.97 9.15
N LEU A 43 -8.90 -13.76 9.43
CA LEU A 43 -9.25 -14.14 10.81
C LEU A 43 -8.26 -15.14 11.40
N GLU A 44 -7.81 -16.13 10.63
CA GLU A 44 -6.79 -17.09 11.03
C GLU A 44 -5.44 -16.42 11.27
N ASN A 45 -5.06 -15.47 10.41
CA ASN A 45 -3.78 -14.76 10.52
C ASN A 45 -3.88 -13.37 11.19
N LYS A 46 -4.93 -13.15 12.00
CA LYS A 46 -5.29 -11.82 12.51
C LYS A 46 -4.15 -11.09 13.21
N THR A 47 -3.33 -11.78 14.00
CA THR A 47 -2.26 -11.15 14.79
C THR A 47 -1.20 -10.54 13.89
N ASN A 48 -0.75 -11.26 12.86
CA ASN A 48 0.25 -10.74 11.93
C ASN A 48 -0.33 -9.63 11.05
N ILE A 49 -1.59 -9.80 10.62
CA ILE A 49 -2.28 -8.78 9.82
C ILE A 49 -2.44 -7.48 10.60
N ILE A 50 -2.90 -7.54 11.86
CA ILE A 50 -3.04 -6.37 12.72
C ILE A 50 -1.67 -5.69 12.90
N LYS A 51 -0.63 -6.45 13.23
CA LYS A 51 0.73 -5.90 13.36
C LYS A 51 1.20 -5.19 12.09
N SER A 52 0.99 -5.80 10.93
CA SER A 52 1.34 -5.18 9.65
C SER A 52 0.52 -3.93 9.36
N LEU A 53 -0.78 -3.92 9.70
CA LEU A 53 -1.64 -2.75 9.57
C LEU A 53 -1.19 -1.61 10.48
N ASP A 54 -0.83 -1.90 11.73
CA ASP A 54 -0.37 -0.90 12.70
C ASP A 54 0.92 -0.21 12.23
N GLU A 55 1.91 -0.98 11.76
CA GLU A 55 3.14 -0.39 11.20
C GLU A 55 2.87 0.40 9.93
N TYR A 56 1.96 -0.09 9.07
CA TYR A 56 1.59 0.65 7.87
C TYR A 56 0.91 1.99 8.21
N ILE A 57 -0.03 2.00 9.15
CA ILE A 57 -0.71 3.21 9.63
C ILE A 57 0.30 4.18 10.25
N LYS A 58 1.25 3.68 11.04
CA LYS A 58 2.31 4.49 11.64
C LYS A 58 3.15 5.17 10.56
N ASN A 59 3.62 4.43 9.57
CA ASN A 59 4.39 4.98 8.45
C ASN A 59 3.60 6.04 7.67
N LEU A 60 2.30 5.81 7.44
CA LEU A 60 1.43 6.80 6.78
C LEU A 60 1.26 8.08 7.61
N LYS A 61 1.11 7.96 8.94
CA LYS A 61 1.00 9.12 9.84
C LYS A 61 2.30 9.93 9.86
N GLU A 62 3.43 9.25 9.91
CA GLU A 62 4.75 9.89 9.87
C GLU A 62 4.97 10.61 8.53
N PHE A 63 4.68 9.95 7.41
CA PHE A 63 4.76 10.56 6.08
C PHE A 63 3.84 11.78 5.95
N LYS A 64 2.60 11.66 6.43
CA LYS A 64 1.66 12.79 6.50
C LYS A 64 2.23 13.95 7.31
N SER A 65 2.85 13.68 8.45
CA SER A 65 3.43 14.72 9.31
C SER A 65 4.54 15.50 8.60
N PHE A 66 5.39 14.83 7.79
CA PHE A 66 6.41 15.51 7.00
C PHE A 66 5.82 16.45 5.95
N ILE A 67 4.68 16.08 5.35
CA ILE A 67 3.96 16.95 4.41
C ILE A 67 3.40 18.17 5.16
N GLU A 68 2.73 17.97 6.30
CA GLU A 68 2.12 19.04 7.09
C GLU A 68 3.16 20.05 7.63
N THR A 69 4.38 19.59 7.92
CA THR A 69 5.47 20.44 8.41
C THR A 69 6.38 21.00 7.30
N ASN A 70 6.11 20.68 6.03
CA ASN A 70 6.99 20.98 4.89
C ASN A 70 8.44 20.46 5.08
N ASP A 71 8.63 19.32 5.75
CA ASP A 71 9.94 18.71 5.96
C ASP A 71 10.40 17.96 4.70
N ASN A 72 10.86 18.74 3.71
CA ASN A 72 11.35 18.25 2.43
C ASN A 72 12.51 17.24 2.58
N LYS A 73 13.35 17.40 3.63
CA LYS A 73 14.50 16.52 3.85
C LYS A 73 14.04 15.12 4.27
N MET A 74 13.08 15.04 5.19
CA MET A 74 12.56 13.75 5.62
C MET A 74 11.67 13.08 4.57
N LEU A 75 10.92 13.86 3.79
CA LEU A 75 10.20 13.35 2.61
C LEU A 75 11.16 12.70 1.61
N ASP A 76 12.18 13.43 1.17
CA ASP A 76 13.16 12.92 0.21
C ASP A 76 13.89 11.68 0.75
N LYS A 77 14.29 11.72 2.03
CA LYS A 77 14.97 10.58 2.66
C LYS A 77 14.08 9.34 2.70
N THR A 78 12.80 9.50 3.07
CA THR A 78 11.84 8.38 3.19
C THR A 78 11.51 7.78 1.82
N MET A 79 11.35 8.62 0.79
CA MET A 79 11.14 8.14 -0.58
C MET A 79 12.36 7.40 -1.12
N ASN A 80 13.57 7.92 -0.88
CA ASN A 80 14.81 7.29 -1.34
C ASN A 80 15.16 6.00 -0.60
N SER A 81 14.92 5.92 0.72
CA SER A 81 15.12 4.69 1.49
C SER A 81 14.15 3.60 1.06
N THR A 82 12.93 3.96 0.65
CA THR A 82 11.96 2.98 0.12
C THR A 82 12.36 2.46 -1.25
N ASN A 83 13.05 3.26 -2.08
CA ASN A 83 13.62 2.77 -3.34
C ASN A 83 14.72 1.71 -3.13
N TYR A 84 15.40 1.68 -1.97
CA TYR A 84 16.35 0.61 -1.63
C TYR A 84 15.68 -0.76 -1.50
N ILE A 85 14.37 -0.82 -1.21
CA ILE A 85 13.62 -2.09 -1.25
C ILE A 85 13.65 -2.71 -2.66
N LYS A 86 13.75 -1.91 -3.73
CA LYS A 86 13.96 -2.44 -5.08
C LYS A 86 15.26 -3.22 -5.16
N THR A 87 16.35 -2.68 -4.62
CA THR A 87 17.65 -3.37 -4.57
C THR A 87 17.59 -4.67 -3.77
N VAL A 88 16.84 -4.70 -2.66
CA VAL A 88 16.63 -5.92 -1.86
C VAL A 88 15.82 -6.96 -2.64
N LEU A 89 14.76 -6.53 -3.35
CA LEU A 89 13.94 -7.41 -4.18
C LEU A 89 14.69 -7.90 -5.44
N ASP A 90 15.51 -7.04 -6.06
CA ASP A 90 16.34 -7.35 -7.22
C ASP A 90 17.53 -8.26 -6.86
N GLY A 91 17.95 -8.25 -5.59
CA GLY A 91 18.95 -9.15 -5.00
C GLY A 91 18.43 -10.54 -4.66
N ILE A 92 17.10 -10.75 -4.61
CA ILE A 92 16.47 -12.08 -4.54
C ILE A 92 16.26 -12.56 -5.97
N LYS A 93 17.36 -12.86 -6.69
CA LYS A 93 17.25 -13.75 -7.85
C LYS A 93 16.95 -15.14 -7.30
N PRO A 94 15.92 -15.86 -7.79
CA PRO A 94 15.80 -17.27 -7.46
C PRO A 94 17.09 -17.94 -7.96
N ASN A 95 17.80 -18.62 -7.06
CA ASN A 95 18.89 -19.50 -7.45
C ASN A 95 18.35 -20.47 -8.51
N LYS A 96 18.60 -20.19 -9.78
CA LYS A 96 18.66 -21.21 -10.82
C LYS A 96 20.00 -21.90 -10.60
N ASN A 97 20.00 -22.82 -9.64
CA ASN A 97 21.06 -23.81 -9.56
C ASN A 97 20.87 -24.77 -10.74
N GLU A 98 21.99 -24.98 -11.41
CA GLU A 98 22.28 -25.96 -12.45
C GLU A 98 21.86 -27.39 -12.06
#